data_AF-A0A972FM99-F1
#
_entry.id   AF-A0A972FM99-F1
#
_cell.length_a   1.000
_cell.length_b   1.000
_cell.length_c   1.000
_cell.angle_alpha   90.00
_cell.angle_beta   90.00
_cell.angle_gamma   90.00
#
_symmetry.space_group_name_H-M   'P 1'
#
loop_
_entity.id
_entity.type
_entity.pdbx_description
1 polymer ?
#
loop_
_entity_poly.entity_id
_entity_poly.type
_entity_poly.pdbx_seq_one_letter_code
_entity_poly.pdbx_strand_id
1 'polypeptide(L)'
;MKKILLILLLLPVLAISQKISLKKDKILSGDKEVAIMKETSRDNYDFSALDGTKVFSVKYNSLMQDKQVAAQWLTITNPDNSKKSEIEYEVLITAFSTSKIILNLLSQKYGLIDANGINTAKLDEFFETHKEDLDGKYRGGIAGATAEAAANKADFDAKVGRIRPFVKNDGTVVFGGQMGKDIVGKVMGISNFQPLGQNAPIQVFDLDGIQVARAELNDKFENDVKVTLFNNDTFTYRAKRRYAHGDNTLFHQQLIEELVSRVIMLGHQAKTYDRQLQAKKVALAKERSINVYQINGYAVDEKGVKYTGKITCQFEKLDVNQTGDNQVVDAIDNYGKKVTVKYLNEKGKERSTTLTANDKTYFCVDGKEQSNGCYYGMKVKGDSAKKLSNAMSLGFTNAYFYKLLFEENGNQLLVDPIETDRFVIKLKNKDEGQMIDRRNNEKLSAALAEYLKDCPELSKEIAAGKMDLKLQESLETIIKEYNQCKK
;
A
#
# COMPACT_ATOMS: atom_id res chain seq x y z
N MET A 1 45.42 -62.39 -19.60
CA MET A 1 45.05 -61.26 -20.49
C MET A 1 43.74 -60.66 -20.00
N LYS A 2 43.76 -59.71 -19.06
CA LYS A 2 42.58 -58.93 -18.63
C LYS A 2 42.93 -57.65 -17.81
N LYS A 3 44.22 -57.30 -17.71
CA LYS A 3 44.70 -56.12 -16.96
C LYS A 3 45.36 -55.04 -17.82
N ILE A 4 45.40 -55.22 -19.14
CA ILE A 4 46.03 -54.25 -20.07
C ILE A 4 45.00 -53.30 -20.70
N LEU A 5 43.69 -53.62 -20.64
CA LEU A 5 42.65 -52.84 -21.31
C LEU A 5 42.15 -51.61 -20.51
N LEU A 6 42.48 -51.50 -19.20
CA LEU A 6 41.96 -50.41 -18.35
C LEU A 6 42.93 -49.23 -18.21
N ILE A 7 44.17 -49.34 -18.70
CA ILE A 7 45.18 -48.26 -18.62
C ILE A 7 45.11 -47.34 -19.87
N LEU A 8 44.43 -47.76 -20.94
CA LEU A 8 44.29 -46.94 -22.15
C LEU A 8 43.07 -46.00 -22.14
N LEU A 9 42.18 -46.09 -21.15
CA LEU A 9 40.93 -45.30 -21.09
C LEU A 9 40.96 -44.14 -20.08
N LEU A 10 42.13 -43.87 -19.48
CA LEU A 10 42.36 -42.84 -18.45
C LEU A 10 43.44 -41.84 -18.85
N LEU A 11 43.61 -41.60 -20.16
CA LEU A 11 44.28 -40.41 -20.66
C LEU A 11 43.21 -39.34 -20.92
N PRO A 12 42.79 -38.53 -19.92
CA PRO A 12 42.50 -37.16 -20.26
C PRO A 12 43.82 -36.63 -20.83
N VAL A 13 43.76 -36.10 -22.03
CA VAL A 13 44.80 -35.26 -22.59
C VAL A 13 45.05 -34.17 -21.55
N LEU A 14 46.03 -34.39 -20.68
CA LEU A 14 46.65 -33.34 -19.89
C LEU A 14 47.37 -32.49 -20.93
N ALA A 15 46.60 -31.64 -21.60
CA ALA A 15 47.13 -30.43 -22.18
C ALA A 15 47.67 -29.65 -20.99
N ILE A 16 48.94 -29.92 -20.65
CA ILE A 16 49.73 -29.11 -19.75
C ILE A 16 49.74 -27.74 -20.44
N SER A 17 48.82 -26.87 -20.03
CA SER A 17 48.82 -25.47 -20.46
C SER A 17 50.12 -24.89 -19.95
N GLN A 18 51.11 -24.82 -20.85
CA GLN A 18 52.40 -24.23 -20.56
C GLN A 18 52.15 -22.77 -20.21
N LYS A 19 52.65 -22.35 -19.04
CA LYS A 19 52.42 -21.00 -18.51
C LYS A 19 52.86 -19.96 -19.54
N ILE A 20 51.91 -19.18 -20.04
CA ILE A 20 52.18 -18.03 -20.90
C ILE A 20 52.62 -16.86 -20.02
N SER A 21 53.74 -16.25 -20.35
CA SER A 21 54.31 -15.15 -19.58
C SER A 21 54.93 -14.07 -20.48
N LEU A 22 55.05 -12.86 -19.95
CA LEU A 22 55.67 -11.73 -20.64
C LEU A 22 57.03 -11.41 -20.01
N LYS A 23 58.09 -11.43 -20.81
CA LYS A 23 59.44 -11.00 -20.43
C LYS A 23 59.93 -9.98 -21.44
N LYS A 24 60.05 -8.72 -21.00
CA LYS A 24 60.25 -7.56 -21.89
C LYS A 24 59.11 -7.49 -22.92
N ASP A 25 59.44 -7.51 -24.21
CA ASP A 25 58.53 -7.53 -25.35
C ASP A 25 58.25 -8.94 -25.87
N LYS A 26 58.81 -9.99 -25.25
CA LYS A 26 58.66 -11.37 -25.69
C LYS A 26 57.61 -12.11 -24.87
N ILE A 27 56.69 -12.75 -25.58
CA ILE A 27 55.74 -13.70 -25.00
C ILE A 27 56.41 -15.07 -24.99
N LEU A 28 56.44 -15.69 -23.81
CA LEU A 28 57.06 -16.99 -23.55
C LEU A 28 55.97 -18.01 -23.20
N SER A 29 56.06 -19.21 -23.77
CA SER A 29 55.34 -20.39 -23.27
C SER A 29 56.36 -21.29 -22.58
N GLY A 30 56.32 -21.34 -21.25
CA GLY A 30 57.46 -21.83 -20.47
C GLY A 30 58.72 -20.97 -20.72
N ASP A 31 59.76 -21.57 -21.30
CA ASP A 31 61.02 -20.89 -21.65
C ASP A 31 61.15 -20.58 -23.16
N LYS A 32 60.17 -20.96 -23.99
CA LYS A 32 60.21 -20.77 -25.44
C LYS A 32 59.54 -19.46 -25.84
N GLU A 33 60.21 -18.64 -26.64
CA GLU A 33 59.59 -17.46 -27.28
C GLU A 33 58.55 -17.91 -28.33
N VAL A 34 57.35 -17.35 -28.25
CA VAL A 34 56.23 -17.74 -29.13
C VAL A 34 55.58 -16.55 -29.86
N ALA A 35 55.72 -15.33 -29.35
CA ALA A 35 55.21 -14.12 -29.99
C ALA A 35 55.88 -12.86 -29.41
N ILE A 36 55.62 -11.69 -30.00
CA ILE A 36 56.11 -10.39 -29.55
C ILE A 36 54.91 -9.52 -29.17
N MET A 37 54.97 -8.89 -28.00
CA MET A 37 54.03 -7.87 -27.53
C MET A 37 54.78 -6.57 -27.27
N LYS A 38 54.53 -5.56 -28.10
CA LYS A 38 55.21 -4.26 -28.00
C LYS A 38 54.21 -3.15 -27.68
N GLU A 39 54.48 -2.40 -26.61
CA GLU A 39 53.76 -1.15 -26.35
C GLU A 39 54.22 -0.10 -27.37
N THR A 40 53.30 0.36 -28.22
CA THR A 40 53.59 1.34 -29.29
C THR A 40 53.35 2.77 -28.84
N SER A 41 52.39 2.94 -27.94
CA SER A 41 52.14 4.16 -27.18
C SER A 41 51.42 3.76 -25.89
N ARG A 42 51.30 4.68 -24.93
CA ARG A 42 50.59 4.40 -23.67
C ARG A 42 49.26 3.72 -23.95
N ASP A 43 49.05 2.57 -23.31
CA ASP A 43 47.84 1.75 -23.38
C ASP A 43 47.54 1.09 -24.75
N ASN A 44 48.48 1.13 -25.70
CA ASN A 44 48.36 0.49 -27.02
C ASN A 44 49.46 -0.54 -27.22
N TYR A 45 49.08 -1.77 -27.56
CA TYR A 45 49.98 -2.91 -27.65
C TYR A 45 49.81 -3.60 -29.01
N ASP A 46 50.91 -3.77 -29.73
CA ASP A 46 50.96 -4.55 -30.96
C ASP A 46 51.43 -5.97 -30.66
N PHE A 47 50.67 -6.94 -31.17
CA PHE A 47 50.97 -8.37 -31.09
C PHE A 47 51.47 -8.84 -32.45
N SER A 48 52.69 -9.36 -32.48
CA SER A 48 53.38 -9.78 -33.71
C SER A 48 53.92 -11.20 -33.59
N ALA A 49 54.10 -11.86 -34.74
CA ALA A 49 54.86 -13.09 -34.82
C ALA A 49 56.36 -12.83 -34.53
N LEU A 50 57.15 -13.89 -34.35
CA LEU A 50 58.57 -13.79 -33.99
C LEU A 50 59.43 -13.15 -35.09
N ASP A 51 58.95 -13.17 -36.33
CA ASP A 51 59.55 -12.48 -37.49
C ASP A 51 59.27 -10.97 -37.51
N GLY A 52 58.46 -10.47 -36.57
CA GLY A 52 58.06 -9.07 -36.48
C GLY A 52 56.81 -8.72 -37.28
N THR A 53 56.17 -9.69 -37.95
CA THR A 53 54.92 -9.46 -38.67
C THR A 53 53.78 -9.19 -37.68
N LYS A 54 53.17 -8.00 -37.75
CA LYS A 54 52.03 -7.60 -36.91
C LYS A 54 50.80 -8.44 -37.24
N VAL A 55 50.18 -9.03 -36.21
CA VAL A 55 49.00 -9.89 -36.33
C VAL A 55 47.73 -9.22 -35.80
N PHE A 56 47.82 -8.44 -34.73
CA PHE A 56 46.73 -7.58 -34.27
C PHE A 56 47.25 -6.51 -33.30
N SER A 57 46.39 -5.58 -32.93
CA SER A 57 46.66 -4.57 -31.91
C SER A 57 45.57 -4.56 -30.85
N VAL A 58 45.93 -4.14 -29.65
CA VAL A 58 45.03 -4.03 -28.50
C VAL A 58 45.21 -2.67 -27.88
N LYS A 59 44.12 -1.93 -27.79
CA LYS A 59 44.03 -0.68 -27.05
C LYS A 59 43.27 -0.91 -25.76
N TYR A 60 43.88 -0.56 -24.64
CA TYR A 60 43.19 -0.45 -23.37
C TYR A 60 42.46 0.88 -23.29
N ASN A 61 41.16 0.82 -23.03
CA ASN A 61 40.31 1.98 -22.85
C ASN A 61 39.79 2.02 -21.42
N SER A 62 39.71 3.24 -20.87
CA SER A 62 39.09 3.49 -19.58
C SER A 62 38.23 4.74 -19.66
N LEU A 63 37.06 4.69 -19.04
CA LEU A 63 36.17 5.83 -18.88
C LEU A 63 36.21 6.29 -17.43
N MET A 64 36.52 7.57 -17.21
CA MET A 64 36.59 8.17 -15.88
C MET A 64 35.30 8.93 -15.57
N GLN A 65 34.77 8.77 -14.36
CA GLN A 65 33.71 9.59 -13.78
C GLN A 65 34.17 10.08 -12.41
N ASP A 66 34.17 11.40 -12.18
CA ASP A 66 34.58 12.02 -10.92
C ASP A 66 35.94 11.54 -10.38
N LYS A 67 36.92 11.39 -11.28
CA LYS A 67 38.29 10.91 -11.00
C LYS A 67 38.39 9.44 -10.57
N GLN A 68 37.30 8.67 -10.66
CA GLN A 68 37.30 7.22 -10.52
C GLN A 68 37.09 6.56 -11.88
N VAL A 69 37.61 5.35 -12.06
CA VAL A 69 37.38 4.59 -13.29
C VAL A 69 35.99 3.98 -13.25
N ALA A 70 35.10 4.44 -14.12
CA ALA A 70 33.71 3.98 -14.23
C ALA A 70 33.58 2.72 -15.09
N ALA A 71 34.42 2.57 -16.12
CA ALA A 71 34.45 1.39 -16.97
C ALA A 71 35.83 1.18 -17.60
N GLN A 72 36.18 -0.06 -17.92
CA GLN A 72 37.43 -0.45 -18.60
C GLN A 72 37.14 -1.55 -19.62
N TRP A 73 37.70 -1.43 -20.82
CA TRP A 73 37.55 -2.43 -21.88
C TRP A 73 38.75 -2.43 -22.82
N LEU A 74 38.88 -3.50 -23.61
CA LEU A 74 39.90 -3.63 -24.64
C LEU A 74 39.26 -3.51 -26.01
N THR A 75 39.87 -2.72 -26.88
CA THR A 75 39.60 -2.73 -28.31
C THR A 75 40.67 -3.55 -29.01
N ILE A 76 40.27 -4.63 -29.67
CA ILE A 76 41.15 -5.46 -30.48
C ILE A 76 40.92 -5.08 -31.94
N THR A 77 42.00 -4.93 -32.70
CA THR A 77 41.94 -4.50 -34.10
C THR A 77 42.93 -5.30 -34.93
N ASN A 78 42.48 -5.80 -36.08
CA ASN A 78 43.33 -6.52 -37.02
C ASN A 78 44.36 -5.56 -37.70
N PRO A 79 45.38 -6.06 -38.42
CA PRO A 79 46.52 -5.25 -38.85
C PRO A 79 46.18 -4.09 -39.80
N ASP A 80 45.17 -4.26 -40.65
CA ASP A 80 44.70 -3.26 -41.63
C ASP A 80 43.56 -2.37 -41.08
N ASN A 81 43.15 -2.58 -39.83
CA ASN A 81 42.03 -1.93 -39.15
C ASN A 81 40.63 -2.18 -39.76
N SER A 82 40.47 -3.21 -40.60
CA SER A 82 39.17 -3.55 -41.20
C SER A 82 38.21 -4.30 -40.27
N LYS A 83 38.73 -5.00 -39.25
CA LYS A 83 37.96 -5.71 -38.21
C LYS A 83 38.28 -5.16 -36.82
N LYS A 84 37.24 -4.88 -36.05
CA LYS A 84 37.32 -4.37 -34.68
C LYS A 84 36.34 -5.12 -33.78
N SER A 85 36.80 -5.47 -32.57
CA SER A 85 36.00 -6.08 -31.52
C SER A 85 36.34 -5.47 -30.17
N GLU A 86 35.37 -5.41 -29.26
CA GLU A 86 35.55 -4.91 -27.91
C GLU A 86 35.18 -5.98 -26.88
N ILE A 87 35.96 -6.06 -25.79
CA ILE A 87 35.73 -6.98 -24.68
C ILE A 87 35.99 -6.28 -23.34
N GLU A 88 35.32 -6.73 -22.29
CA GLU A 88 35.53 -6.19 -20.94
C GLU A 88 36.96 -6.46 -20.46
N TYR A 89 37.52 -5.50 -19.72
CA TYR A 89 38.83 -5.67 -19.11
C TYR A 89 38.71 -6.42 -17.78
N GLU A 90 39.11 -7.69 -17.77
CA GLU A 90 39.02 -8.55 -16.58
C GLU A 90 40.41 -8.90 -16.03
N VAL A 91 40.58 -8.71 -14.71
CA VAL A 91 41.82 -9.04 -14.00
C VAL A 91 41.76 -10.50 -13.53
N LEU A 92 42.23 -11.42 -14.37
CA LEU A 92 42.22 -12.87 -14.10
C LEU A 92 43.47 -13.38 -13.36
N ILE A 93 44.44 -12.50 -13.07
CA ILE A 93 45.70 -12.84 -12.39
C ILE A 93 46.05 -11.78 -11.35
N THR A 94 46.80 -12.20 -10.33
CA THR A 94 47.42 -11.28 -9.36
C THR A 94 48.63 -10.59 -10.01
N ALA A 95 48.38 -9.53 -10.78
CA ALA A 95 49.41 -8.69 -11.39
C ALA A 95 49.00 -7.22 -11.34
N PHE A 96 49.98 -6.32 -11.28
CA PHE A 96 49.75 -4.86 -11.30
C PHE A 96 50.11 -4.23 -12.66
N SER A 97 50.55 -5.04 -13.63
CA SER A 97 50.98 -4.59 -14.95
C SER A 97 49.87 -4.83 -15.96
N THR A 98 49.39 -3.75 -16.57
CA THR A 98 48.31 -3.79 -17.57
C THR A 98 48.63 -4.75 -18.71
N SER A 99 49.86 -4.71 -19.24
CA SER A 99 50.30 -5.61 -20.32
C SER A 99 50.26 -7.09 -19.94
N LYS A 100 50.63 -7.45 -18.70
CA LYS A 100 50.53 -8.83 -18.21
C LYS A 100 49.08 -9.29 -18.05
N ILE A 101 48.20 -8.41 -17.57
CA ILE A 101 46.78 -8.69 -17.41
C ILE A 101 46.12 -8.90 -18.78
N ILE A 102 46.38 -7.99 -19.74
CA ILE A 102 45.90 -8.10 -21.12
C ILE A 102 46.36 -9.42 -21.75
N LEU A 103 47.66 -9.71 -21.69
CA LEU A 103 48.20 -10.96 -22.25
C LEU A 103 47.48 -12.18 -21.64
N ASN A 104 47.33 -12.21 -20.32
CA ASN A 104 46.68 -13.33 -19.65
C ASN A 104 45.21 -13.47 -20.05
N LEU A 105 44.46 -12.37 -20.12
CA LEU A 105 43.07 -12.36 -20.55
C LEU A 105 42.93 -12.93 -21.96
N LEU A 106 43.70 -12.39 -22.92
CA LEU A 106 43.66 -12.82 -24.32
C LEU A 106 44.12 -14.26 -24.50
N SER A 107 45.08 -14.74 -23.70
CA SER A 107 45.56 -16.12 -23.79
C SER A 107 44.65 -17.13 -23.09
N GLN A 108 44.22 -16.85 -21.85
CA GLN A 108 43.52 -17.85 -21.02
C GLN A 108 42.03 -17.89 -21.29
N LYS A 109 41.39 -16.72 -21.43
CA LYS A 109 39.93 -16.64 -21.66
C LYS A 109 39.58 -16.78 -23.14
N TYR A 110 40.34 -16.11 -24.00
CA TYR A 110 40.03 -16.05 -25.44
C TYR A 110 40.88 -16.97 -26.31
N GLY A 111 41.94 -17.59 -25.75
CA GLY A 111 42.77 -18.54 -26.50
C GLY A 111 43.50 -17.92 -27.70
N LEU A 112 43.69 -16.60 -27.74
CA LEU A 112 44.29 -15.91 -28.89
C LEU A 112 45.80 -16.12 -28.98
N ILE A 113 46.44 -16.49 -27.86
CA ILE A 113 47.84 -16.87 -27.78
C ILE A 113 47.95 -18.22 -27.08
N ASP A 114 48.66 -19.16 -27.68
CA ASP A 114 48.94 -20.48 -27.12
C ASP A 114 50.44 -20.85 -27.21
N ALA A 115 50.79 -22.11 -26.94
CA ALA A 115 52.18 -22.59 -26.96
C ALA A 115 52.85 -22.55 -28.36
N ASN A 116 52.08 -22.38 -29.42
CA ASN A 116 52.56 -22.25 -30.80
C ASN A 116 52.65 -20.80 -31.28
N GLY A 117 52.17 -19.83 -30.48
CA GLY A 117 52.16 -18.42 -30.83
C GLY A 117 50.75 -17.86 -30.92
N ILE A 118 50.55 -16.88 -31.81
CA ILE A 118 49.24 -16.26 -32.02
C ILE A 118 48.36 -17.19 -32.85
N ASN A 119 47.18 -17.52 -32.33
CA ASN A 119 46.24 -18.42 -32.98
C ASN A 119 45.33 -17.63 -33.94
N THR A 120 45.70 -17.60 -35.22
CA THR A 120 44.99 -16.81 -36.25
C THR A 120 43.56 -17.29 -36.49
N ALA A 121 43.30 -18.60 -36.43
CA ALA A 121 41.95 -19.16 -36.58
C ALA A 121 41.02 -18.70 -35.43
N LYS A 122 41.53 -18.73 -34.19
CA LYS A 122 40.80 -18.21 -33.03
C LYS A 122 40.61 -16.70 -33.07
N LEU A 123 41.58 -15.97 -33.62
CA LEU A 123 41.47 -14.53 -33.82
C LEU A 123 40.38 -14.18 -34.85
N ASP A 124 40.28 -14.92 -35.96
CA ASP A 124 39.19 -14.74 -36.92
C ASP A 124 37.82 -15.08 -36.31
N GLU A 125 37.72 -16.19 -35.57
CA GLU A 125 36.51 -16.55 -34.81
C GLU A 125 36.12 -15.46 -33.80
N PHE A 126 37.11 -14.88 -33.12
CA PHE A 126 36.92 -13.81 -32.14
C PHE A 126 36.28 -12.57 -32.78
N PHE A 127 36.76 -12.12 -33.94
CA PHE A 127 36.19 -10.97 -34.65
C PHE A 127 34.76 -11.23 -35.18
N GLU A 128 34.41 -12.48 -35.50
CA GLU A 128 33.04 -12.81 -35.93
C GLU A 128 32.05 -12.90 -34.78
N THR A 129 32.50 -13.36 -33.61
CA THR A 129 31.65 -13.64 -32.45
C THR A 129 31.48 -12.44 -31.51
N HIS A 130 32.50 -11.58 -31.38
CA HIS A 130 32.49 -10.48 -30.41
C HIS A 130 32.38 -9.13 -31.12
N LYS A 131 31.15 -8.73 -31.49
CA LYS A 131 30.86 -7.45 -32.16
C LYS A 131 30.24 -6.41 -31.23
N GLU A 132 30.51 -6.48 -29.93
CA GLU A 132 29.97 -5.54 -28.96
C GLU A 132 30.57 -4.12 -29.13
N ASP A 133 29.73 -3.10 -28.99
CA ASP A 133 30.12 -1.68 -28.88
C ASP A 133 30.08 -1.28 -27.40
N LEU A 134 31.16 -1.59 -26.69
CA LEU A 134 31.28 -1.30 -25.26
C LEU A 134 31.50 0.20 -25.01
N ASP A 135 32.23 0.90 -25.90
CA ASP A 135 32.40 2.36 -25.82
C ASP A 135 31.03 3.08 -25.89
N GLY A 136 30.20 2.75 -26.89
CA GLY A 136 28.85 3.30 -27.03
C GLY A 136 27.95 2.95 -25.84
N LYS A 137 27.99 1.70 -25.37
CA LYS A 137 27.24 1.22 -24.19
C LYS A 137 27.60 2.00 -22.92
N TYR A 138 28.88 2.11 -22.59
CA TYR A 138 29.32 2.78 -21.36
C TYR A 138 29.10 4.29 -21.42
N ARG A 139 29.39 4.94 -22.54
CA ARG A 139 29.12 6.38 -22.72
C ARG A 139 27.63 6.70 -22.69
N GLY A 140 26.80 5.87 -23.35
CA GLY A 140 25.35 5.99 -23.32
C GLY A 140 24.78 5.85 -21.92
N GLY A 141 25.28 4.88 -21.13
CA GLY A 141 24.89 4.70 -19.73
C GLY A 141 25.21 5.91 -18.84
N ILE A 142 26.43 6.47 -18.94
CA ILE A 142 26.82 7.65 -18.16
C ILE A 142 26.01 8.89 -18.59
N ALA A 143 25.83 9.09 -19.90
CA ALA A 143 25.03 10.21 -20.42
C ALA A 143 23.58 10.11 -19.95
N GLY A 144 22.98 8.92 -19.97
CA GLY A 144 21.63 8.66 -19.46
C GLY A 144 21.51 8.99 -17.97
N ALA A 145 22.41 8.47 -17.13
CA ALA A 145 22.42 8.76 -15.69
C ALA A 145 22.62 10.26 -15.40
N THR A 146 23.45 10.95 -16.17
CA THR A 146 23.67 12.40 -16.04
C THR A 146 22.42 13.19 -16.44
N ALA A 147 21.75 12.80 -17.52
CA ALA A 147 20.51 13.42 -17.98
C ALA A 147 19.36 13.22 -16.97
N GLU A 148 19.23 12.01 -16.42
CA GLU A 148 18.25 11.71 -15.37
C GLU A 148 18.51 12.52 -14.10
N ALA A 149 19.76 12.58 -13.65
CA ALA A 149 20.14 13.42 -12.50
C ALA A 149 19.85 14.91 -12.76
N ALA A 150 20.12 15.41 -13.97
CA ALA A 150 19.80 16.78 -14.36
C ALA A 150 18.28 17.04 -14.41
N ALA A 151 17.49 16.09 -14.93
CA ALA A 151 16.03 16.19 -14.95
C ALA A 151 15.44 16.19 -13.54
N ASN A 152 15.90 15.28 -12.67
CA ASN A 152 15.49 15.22 -11.26
C ASN A 152 15.86 16.51 -10.51
N LYS A 153 17.05 17.06 -10.78
CA LYS A 153 17.49 18.34 -10.22
C LYS A 153 16.61 19.51 -10.72
N ALA A 154 16.28 19.52 -12.00
CA ALA A 154 15.42 20.55 -12.59
C ALA A 154 13.99 20.50 -12.03
N ASP A 155 13.40 19.31 -11.86
CA ASP A 155 12.09 19.15 -11.22
C ASP A 155 12.10 19.61 -9.76
N PHE A 156 13.13 19.21 -9.01
CA PHE A 156 13.36 19.69 -7.64
C PHE A 156 13.41 21.23 -7.60
N ASP A 157 14.26 21.84 -8.43
CA ASP A 157 14.45 23.29 -8.47
C ASP A 157 13.18 24.02 -8.91
N ALA A 158 12.41 23.47 -9.85
CA ALA A 158 11.15 24.05 -10.29
C ALA A 158 10.09 24.06 -9.17
N LYS A 159 9.94 22.93 -8.45
CA LYS A 159 8.98 22.83 -7.35
C LYS A 159 9.36 23.73 -6.17
N VAL A 160 10.63 23.71 -5.78
CA VAL A 160 11.17 24.55 -4.71
C VAL A 160 11.11 26.02 -5.11
N GLY A 161 11.53 26.36 -6.33
CA GLY A 161 11.56 27.73 -6.85
C GLY A 161 10.17 28.37 -7.01
N ARG A 162 9.12 27.57 -7.23
CA ARG A 162 7.73 28.06 -7.27
C ARG A 162 7.23 28.52 -5.89
N ILE A 163 7.57 27.78 -4.85
CA ILE A 163 7.09 28.02 -3.47
C ILE A 163 8.02 28.96 -2.70
N ARG A 164 9.32 28.87 -2.98
CA ARG A 164 10.41 29.59 -2.33
C ARG A 164 10.33 29.43 -0.80
N PRO A 165 10.42 28.21 -0.26
CA PRO A 165 10.45 28.03 1.18
C PRO A 165 11.67 28.73 1.78
N PHE A 166 11.50 29.28 2.98
CA PHE A 166 12.59 29.88 3.74
C PHE A 166 12.44 29.55 5.23
N VAL A 167 13.54 29.12 5.85
CA VAL A 167 13.63 28.85 7.28
C VAL A 167 14.36 29.99 7.97
N LYS A 168 13.70 30.63 8.93
CA LYS A 168 14.28 31.66 9.79
C LYS A 168 15.15 31.01 10.88
N ASN A 169 16.02 31.81 11.51
CA ASN A 169 16.95 31.34 12.55
C ASN A 169 16.25 30.72 13.77
N ASP A 170 15.00 31.10 14.05
CA ASP A 170 14.17 30.54 15.13
C ASP A 170 13.43 29.25 14.72
N GLY A 171 13.70 28.75 13.50
CA GLY A 171 13.07 27.58 12.91
C GLY A 171 11.73 27.85 12.22
N THR A 172 11.21 29.08 12.24
CA THR A 172 9.95 29.40 11.56
C THR A 172 10.09 29.25 10.05
N VAL A 173 9.15 28.53 9.44
CA VAL A 173 9.08 28.29 8.00
C VAL A 173 8.12 29.27 7.37
N VAL A 174 8.57 29.98 6.33
CA VAL A 174 7.75 30.88 5.51
C VAL A 174 7.84 30.53 4.03
N PHE A 175 6.80 30.83 3.26
CA PHE A 175 6.83 30.79 1.79
C PHE A 175 6.98 32.18 1.19
N GLY A 176 7.53 32.26 -0.03
CA GLY A 176 7.85 33.53 -0.70
C GLY A 176 9.31 34.02 -0.51
N GLY A 177 10.18 33.18 0.06
CA GLY A 177 11.59 33.45 0.27
C GLY A 177 11.87 34.21 1.58
N GLN A 178 13.08 34.79 1.68
CA GLN A 178 13.54 35.48 2.90
C GLN A 178 12.64 36.64 3.35
N MET A 179 11.99 37.33 2.40
CA MET A 179 11.04 38.42 2.67
C MET A 179 9.59 37.94 2.77
N GLY A 180 9.36 36.62 2.71
CA GLY A 180 8.05 35.99 2.81
C GLY A 180 7.38 36.27 4.16
N LYS A 181 6.06 36.49 4.12
CA LYS A 181 5.23 36.74 5.31
C LYS A 181 4.32 35.56 5.65
N ASP A 182 4.13 34.64 4.72
CA ASP A 182 3.23 33.50 4.89
C ASP A 182 3.92 32.43 5.71
N ILE A 183 3.72 32.48 7.03
CA ILE A 183 4.18 31.44 7.94
C ILE A 183 3.38 30.18 7.64
N VAL A 184 4.06 29.03 7.51
CA VAL A 184 3.44 27.75 7.20
C VAL A 184 3.79 26.64 8.19
N GLY A 185 4.75 26.89 9.09
CA GLY A 185 5.15 25.90 10.07
C GLY A 185 6.43 26.25 10.83
N LYS A 186 6.98 25.25 11.51
CA LYS A 186 8.20 25.37 12.31
C LYS A 186 9.04 24.10 12.25
N VAL A 187 10.35 24.27 12.11
CA VAL A 187 11.34 23.20 12.28
C VAL A 187 11.93 23.29 13.68
N MET A 188 11.94 22.17 14.40
CA MET A 188 12.64 22.00 15.66
C MET A 188 13.86 21.12 15.43
N GLY A 189 15.04 21.73 15.53
CA GLY A 189 16.32 21.05 15.42
C GLY A 189 16.68 20.23 16.66
N ILE A 190 17.87 19.63 16.64
CA ILE A 190 18.42 18.80 17.72
C ILE A 190 19.09 19.73 18.73
N SER A 191 18.53 19.85 19.93
CA SER A 191 19.03 20.77 20.96
C SER A 191 20.39 20.37 21.54
N ASN A 192 20.64 19.07 21.70
CA ASN A 192 21.87 18.51 22.27
C ASN A 192 22.53 17.53 21.28
N PHE A 193 22.93 18.03 20.12
CA PHE A 193 23.52 17.19 19.07
C PHE A 193 24.79 16.48 19.56
N GLN A 194 24.90 15.18 19.32
CA GLN A 194 26.07 14.36 19.63
C GLN A 194 26.63 13.78 18.32
N PRO A 195 27.82 14.21 17.85
CA PRO A 195 28.38 13.80 16.55
C PRO A 195 28.59 12.28 16.36
N LEU A 196 28.68 11.53 17.45
CA LEU A 196 28.92 10.08 17.47
C LEU A 196 27.95 9.35 18.41
N GLY A 197 26.84 10.00 18.77
CA GLY A 197 25.86 9.50 19.73
C GLY A 197 24.45 9.44 19.15
N GLN A 198 23.54 8.86 19.90
CA GLN A 198 22.13 8.82 19.51
C GLN A 198 21.53 10.22 19.63
N ASN A 199 21.03 10.73 18.52
CA ASN A 199 20.39 12.03 18.45
C ASN A 199 18.88 11.90 18.43
N ALA A 200 18.19 12.83 19.09
CA ALA A 200 16.77 13.02 18.86
C ALA A 200 16.53 13.40 17.38
N PRO A 201 15.38 13.02 16.78
CA PRO A 201 15.06 13.43 15.43
C PRO A 201 14.79 14.93 15.35
N ILE A 202 15.05 15.51 14.19
CA ILE A 202 14.54 16.83 13.81
C ILE A 202 13.03 16.69 13.58
N GLN A 203 12.24 17.63 14.08
CA GLN A 203 10.78 17.59 13.95
C GLN A 203 10.30 18.80 13.14
N VAL A 204 9.33 18.59 12.25
CA VAL A 204 8.70 19.66 11.47
C VAL A 204 7.21 19.67 11.79
N PHE A 205 6.70 20.84 12.15
CA PHE A 205 5.30 21.08 12.49
C PHE A 205 4.66 22.06 11.51
N ASP A 206 3.37 21.89 11.25
CA ASP A 206 2.57 22.83 10.48
C ASP A 206 1.93 23.93 11.35
N LEU A 207 1.02 24.75 10.78
CA LEU A 207 0.35 25.83 11.50
C LEU A 207 -0.66 25.36 12.54
N ASP A 208 -1.17 24.14 12.38
CA ASP A 208 -2.08 23.51 13.35
C ASP A 208 -1.31 22.85 14.51
N GLY A 209 0.03 22.89 14.49
CA GLY A 209 0.87 22.22 15.49
C GLY A 209 0.96 20.72 15.29
N ILE A 210 0.60 20.21 14.11
CA ILE A 210 0.68 18.78 13.77
C ILE A 210 2.08 18.50 13.25
N GLN A 211 2.71 17.42 13.75
CA GLN A 211 4.01 17.00 13.25
C GLN A 211 3.85 16.42 11.84
N VAL A 212 4.34 17.15 10.84
CA VAL A 212 4.26 16.76 9.42
C VAL A 212 5.43 15.91 8.97
N ALA A 213 6.58 16.05 9.61
CA ALA A 213 7.76 15.23 9.32
C ALA A 213 8.64 15.04 10.55
N ARG A 214 9.32 13.89 10.59
CA ARG A 214 10.36 13.51 11.55
C ARG A 214 11.60 13.10 10.74
N ALA A 215 12.72 13.77 10.94
CA ALA A 215 13.96 13.49 10.21
C ALA A 215 15.05 12.96 11.16
N GLU A 216 15.55 11.77 10.85
CA GLU A 216 16.58 11.06 11.58
C GLU A 216 17.89 11.12 10.79
N LEU A 217 18.97 11.48 11.47
CA LEU A 217 20.31 11.45 10.90
C LEU A 217 20.81 10.00 10.92
N ASN A 218 21.30 9.51 9.79
CA ASN A 218 21.88 8.16 9.75
C ASN A 218 23.38 8.26 10.12
N ASP A 219 23.80 7.56 11.19
CA ASP A 219 25.20 7.39 11.63
C ASP A 219 26.05 6.76 10.50
N LYS A 220 27.36 7.00 10.24
CA LYS A 220 28.49 7.61 10.95
C LYS A 220 29.44 8.41 10.04
N PHE A 221 29.19 8.48 8.73
CA PHE A 221 30.01 9.25 7.77
C PHE A 221 29.24 9.75 6.55
N GLU A 222 27.99 9.33 6.38
CA GLU A 222 27.14 9.66 5.26
C GLU A 222 26.19 10.79 5.69
N ASN A 223 25.95 11.76 4.80
CA ASN A 223 25.07 12.89 5.10
C ASN A 223 23.59 12.50 4.89
N ASP A 224 23.24 11.24 5.09
CA ASP A 224 21.94 10.71 4.73
C ASP A 224 20.93 10.99 5.86
N VAL A 225 19.74 11.41 5.46
CA VAL A 225 18.67 11.84 6.35
C VAL A 225 17.44 11.04 5.98
N LYS A 226 16.96 10.23 6.92
CA LYS A 226 15.72 9.48 6.79
C LYS A 226 14.56 10.33 7.31
N VAL A 227 13.54 10.54 6.51
CA VAL A 227 12.37 11.34 6.86
C VAL A 227 11.14 10.44 6.88
N THR A 228 10.36 10.54 7.97
CA THR A 228 9.03 9.92 8.11
C THR A 228 7.98 11.01 8.17
N LEU A 229 6.94 10.90 7.35
CA LEU A 229 5.87 11.88 7.21
C LEU A 229 4.65 11.55 8.10
N PHE A 230 3.72 12.51 8.25
CA PHE A 230 2.49 12.34 9.02
C PHE A 230 1.58 11.21 8.54
N ASN A 231 1.70 10.81 7.28
CA ASN A 231 0.97 9.69 6.68
C ASN A 231 1.73 8.35 6.77
N ASN A 232 2.85 8.32 7.50
CA ASN A 232 3.79 7.19 7.64
C ASN A 232 4.63 6.88 6.39
N ASP A 233 4.52 7.65 5.31
CA ASP A 233 5.45 7.51 4.18
C ASP A 233 6.86 7.91 4.61
N THR A 234 7.86 7.24 4.03
CA THR A 234 9.26 7.51 4.34
C THR A 234 10.07 7.78 3.08
N PHE A 235 11.05 8.67 3.18
CA PHE A 235 12.06 8.85 2.13
C PHE A 235 13.42 9.16 2.75
N THR A 236 14.48 8.98 1.96
CA THR A 236 15.84 9.36 2.35
C THR A 236 16.38 10.39 1.35
N TYR A 237 17.17 11.34 1.83
CA TYR A 237 17.95 12.22 0.97
C TYR A 237 19.34 12.45 1.57
N ARG A 238 20.29 12.85 0.72
CA ARG A 238 21.64 13.21 1.15
C ARG A 238 21.76 14.72 1.36
N ALA A 239 22.00 15.13 2.60
CA ALA A 239 22.20 16.52 2.95
C ALA A 239 23.51 17.07 2.35
N LYS A 240 23.45 18.31 1.84
CA LYS A 240 24.60 19.05 1.29
C LYS A 240 25.62 19.39 2.38
N ARG A 241 25.17 19.46 3.63
CA ARG A 241 25.98 19.79 4.80
C ARG A 241 25.66 18.81 5.93
N ARG A 242 26.64 18.54 6.77
CA ARG A 242 26.45 17.78 8.00
C ARG A 242 25.71 18.63 9.02
N TYR A 243 24.89 17.97 9.85
CA TYR A 243 24.39 18.58 11.06
C TYR A 243 25.57 18.83 12.02
N ALA A 244 25.58 19.98 12.69
CA ALA A 244 26.70 20.40 13.52
C ALA A 244 26.24 20.95 14.88
N HIS A 245 27.18 21.12 15.82
CA HIS A 245 26.94 21.92 17.02
C HIS A 245 26.80 23.39 16.61
N GLY A 246 25.62 23.99 16.83
CA GLY A 246 25.36 25.40 16.55
C GLY A 246 24.27 25.63 15.50
N ASP A 247 24.49 26.62 14.63
CA ASP A 247 23.50 27.02 13.63
C ASP A 247 23.35 25.97 12.50
N ASN A 248 22.15 25.39 12.42
CA ASN A 248 21.76 24.42 11.41
C ASN A 248 20.68 24.95 10.46
N THR A 249 20.51 26.27 10.35
CA THR A 249 19.47 26.90 9.52
C THR A 249 19.52 26.43 8.07
N LEU A 250 20.72 26.29 7.48
CA LEU A 250 20.86 25.81 6.10
C LEU A 250 20.57 24.31 5.94
N PHE A 251 20.75 23.52 7.00
CA PHE A 251 20.33 22.12 7.02
C PHE A 251 18.80 22.04 7.07
N HIS A 252 18.17 22.81 7.97
CA HIS A 252 16.72 22.91 8.08
C HIS A 252 16.09 23.44 6.79
N GLN A 253 16.73 24.42 6.15
CA GLN A 253 16.33 24.93 4.84
C GLN A 253 16.26 23.81 3.80
N GLN A 254 17.32 23.00 3.67
CA GLN A 254 17.31 21.88 2.74
C GLN A 254 16.21 20.86 3.10
N LEU A 255 16.01 20.54 4.38
CA LEU A 255 14.95 19.63 4.80
C LEU A 255 13.57 20.13 4.34
N ILE A 256 13.28 21.41 4.48
CA ILE A 256 12.01 21.99 3.99
C ILE A 256 11.93 21.95 2.46
N GLU A 257 13.02 22.21 1.74
CA GLU A 257 13.05 22.09 0.28
C GLU A 257 12.74 20.67 -0.20
N GLU A 258 13.26 19.65 0.49
CA GLU A 258 12.99 18.23 0.22
C GLU A 258 11.53 17.85 0.48
N LEU A 259 10.92 18.43 1.51
CA LEU A 259 9.49 18.28 1.79
C LEU A 259 8.65 18.94 0.68
N VAL A 260 8.96 20.18 0.31
CA VAL A 260 8.22 20.94 -0.72
C VAL A 260 8.33 20.28 -2.10
N SER A 261 9.49 19.75 -2.48
CA SER A 261 9.66 19.02 -3.75
C SER A 261 8.84 17.72 -3.81
N ARG A 262 8.44 17.19 -2.66
CA ARG A 262 7.53 16.04 -2.49
C ARG A 262 6.09 16.45 -2.22
N VAL A 263 5.76 17.73 -2.45
CA VAL A 263 4.40 18.27 -2.27
C VAL A 263 3.94 18.22 -0.80
N ILE A 264 4.88 18.24 0.14
CA ILE A 264 4.62 18.42 1.57
C ILE A 264 4.78 19.92 1.87
N MET A 265 3.66 20.64 1.85
CA MET A 265 3.60 22.10 1.89
C MET A 265 3.38 22.67 3.29
N LEU A 266 3.24 21.82 4.32
CA LEU A 266 2.91 22.22 5.69
C LEU A 266 1.54 22.96 5.73
N GLY A 267 1.43 24.03 6.53
CA GLY A 267 0.20 24.81 6.68
C GLY A 267 -0.91 24.06 7.40
N HIS A 268 -1.89 23.58 6.64
CA HIS A 268 -3.04 22.79 7.13
C HIS A 268 -3.14 21.42 6.45
N GLN A 269 -2.07 20.99 5.77
CA GLN A 269 -2.09 19.81 4.92
C GLN A 269 -2.37 18.52 5.70
N ALA A 270 -1.72 18.31 6.84
CA ALA A 270 -1.93 17.10 7.65
C ALA A 270 -3.38 17.02 8.17
N LYS A 271 -3.90 18.12 8.73
CA LYS A 271 -5.30 18.22 9.14
C LYS A 271 -6.29 17.97 8.01
N THR A 272 -5.99 18.49 6.82
CA THR A 272 -6.83 18.28 5.63
C THR A 272 -6.82 16.82 5.20
N TYR A 273 -5.64 16.20 5.19
CA TYR A 273 -5.48 14.78 4.90
C TYR A 273 -6.25 13.92 5.91
N ASP A 274 -6.09 14.15 7.21
CA ASP A 274 -6.77 13.40 8.26
C ASP A 274 -8.29 13.53 8.16
N ARG A 275 -8.80 14.74 7.85
CA ARG A 275 -10.23 14.96 7.61
C ARG A 275 -10.71 14.17 6.40
N GLN A 276 -9.97 14.16 5.31
CA GLN A 276 -10.32 13.39 4.10
C GLN A 276 -10.27 11.89 4.37
N LEU A 277 -9.25 11.42 5.08
CA LEU A 277 -9.12 10.02 5.49
C LEU A 277 -10.28 9.61 6.39
N GLN A 278 -10.63 10.43 7.38
CA GLN A 278 -11.76 10.17 8.27
C GLN A 278 -13.09 10.17 7.51
N ALA A 279 -13.29 11.12 6.57
CA ALA A 279 -14.49 11.14 5.73
C ALA A 279 -14.61 9.87 4.87
N LYS A 280 -13.50 9.38 4.31
CA LYS A 280 -13.45 8.11 3.56
C LYS A 280 -13.74 6.92 4.47
N LYS A 281 -13.15 6.86 5.67
CA LYS A 281 -13.41 5.81 6.66
C LYS A 281 -14.90 5.78 7.05
N VAL A 282 -15.49 6.95 7.31
CA VAL A 282 -16.92 7.08 7.60
C VAL A 282 -17.78 6.64 6.42
N ALA A 283 -17.46 7.02 5.18
CA ALA A 283 -18.20 6.59 4.00
C ALA A 283 -18.17 5.06 3.84
N LEU A 284 -17.00 4.44 3.96
CA LEU A 284 -16.84 2.98 3.92
C LEU A 284 -17.56 2.29 5.07
N ALA A 285 -17.56 2.86 6.28
CA ALA A 285 -18.31 2.32 7.40
C ALA A 285 -19.82 2.36 7.12
N LYS A 286 -20.33 3.45 6.54
CA LYS A 286 -21.76 3.56 6.17
C LYS A 286 -22.17 2.55 5.12
N GLU A 287 -21.28 2.21 4.18
CA GLU A 287 -21.54 1.19 3.15
C GLU A 287 -21.60 -0.23 3.71
N ARG A 288 -20.89 -0.49 4.81
CA ARG A 288 -20.83 -1.81 5.47
C ARG A 288 -21.88 -2.00 6.55
N SER A 289 -22.41 -0.92 7.12
CA SER A 289 -23.42 -0.96 8.17
C SER A 289 -24.80 -1.32 7.63
N ILE A 290 -25.64 -1.94 8.47
CA ILE A 290 -27.07 -2.16 8.15
C ILE A 290 -27.91 -0.87 8.23
N ASN A 291 -27.31 0.21 8.74
CA ASN A 291 -27.94 1.52 8.85
C ASN A 291 -28.38 2.05 7.48
N VAL A 292 -29.51 2.76 7.49
CA VAL A 292 -30.07 3.44 6.32
C VAL A 292 -29.60 4.89 6.34
N TYR A 293 -28.89 5.35 5.30
CA TYR A 293 -28.43 6.74 5.18
C TYR A 293 -28.86 7.36 3.86
N GLN A 294 -29.79 8.32 3.93
CA GLN A 294 -30.26 9.13 2.79
C GLN A 294 -30.71 8.28 1.57
N ILE A 295 -31.40 7.18 1.83
CA ILE A 295 -31.96 6.30 0.80
C ILE A 295 -33.35 6.81 0.40
N ASN A 296 -33.71 6.74 -0.88
CA ASN A 296 -35.06 7.08 -1.31
C ASN A 296 -36.09 6.14 -0.68
N GLY A 297 -37.22 6.68 -0.28
CA GLY A 297 -38.31 5.89 0.27
C GLY A 297 -39.40 6.78 0.82
N TYR A 298 -40.16 6.22 1.76
CA TYR A 298 -41.20 6.96 2.46
C TYR A 298 -41.35 6.45 3.89
N ALA A 299 -41.84 7.32 4.77
CA ALA A 299 -42.27 6.94 6.11
C ALA A 299 -43.73 7.34 6.32
N VAL A 300 -44.44 6.58 7.14
CA VAL A 300 -45.83 6.81 7.52
C VAL A 300 -45.86 6.91 9.04
N ASP A 301 -46.47 7.99 9.56
CA ASP A 301 -46.65 8.16 11.00
C ASP A 301 -47.87 7.41 11.54
N GLU A 302 -48.04 7.41 12.86
CA GLU A 302 -49.15 6.74 13.55
C GLU A 302 -50.55 7.15 13.08
N LYS A 303 -50.68 8.35 12.49
CA LYS A 303 -51.93 8.91 11.99
C LYS A 303 -52.18 8.56 10.52
N GLY A 304 -51.23 7.86 9.88
CA GLY A 304 -51.30 7.50 8.47
C GLY A 304 -50.78 8.58 7.53
N VAL A 305 -50.13 9.65 8.02
CA VAL A 305 -49.56 10.68 7.15
C VAL A 305 -48.27 10.16 6.51
N LYS A 306 -48.22 10.18 5.18
CA LYS A 306 -47.08 9.70 4.38
C LYS A 306 -46.12 10.84 4.04
N TYR A 307 -44.85 10.64 4.35
CA TYR A 307 -43.73 11.52 4.01
C TYR A 307 -42.79 10.82 3.03
N THR A 308 -42.78 11.25 1.77
CA THR A 308 -41.90 10.69 0.72
C THR A 308 -40.61 11.50 0.60
N GLY A 309 -39.46 10.84 0.64
CA GLY A 309 -38.17 11.53 0.54
C GLY A 309 -36.96 10.66 0.89
N LYS A 310 -35.93 11.29 1.47
CA LYS A 310 -34.68 10.63 1.88
C LYS A 310 -34.79 10.13 3.32
N ILE A 311 -34.73 8.82 3.48
CA ILE A 311 -34.83 8.09 4.75
C ILE A 311 -33.46 7.98 5.40
N THR A 312 -33.39 8.17 6.72
CA THR A 312 -32.22 7.83 7.53
C THR A 312 -32.66 7.15 8.81
N CYS A 313 -32.14 5.96 9.08
CA CYS A 313 -32.38 5.18 10.30
C CYS A 313 -31.07 4.53 10.72
N GLN A 314 -30.69 4.65 11.99
CA GLN A 314 -29.48 4.03 12.53
C GLN A 314 -29.92 2.88 13.44
N PHE A 315 -29.53 1.65 13.12
CA PHE A 315 -29.75 0.45 13.92
C PHE A 315 -28.53 0.10 14.78
N GLU A 316 -27.31 0.46 14.35
CA GLU A 316 -26.07 0.15 15.07
C GLU A 316 -25.11 1.35 15.11
N LYS A 317 -24.14 1.29 16.04
CA LYS A 317 -23.03 2.23 16.08
C LYS A 317 -22.15 2.05 14.84
N LEU A 318 -21.71 3.16 14.25
CA LEU A 318 -20.87 3.13 13.07
C LEU A 318 -19.43 2.76 13.43
N ASP A 319 -18.97 1.59 12.98
CA ASP A 319 -17.58 1.16 13.18
C ASP A 319 -16.64 1.76 12.12
N VAL A 320 -16.15 2.96 12.42
CA VAL A 320 -15.25 3.72 11.54
C VAL A 320 -13.83 3.14 11.52
N ASN A 321 -13.44 2.41 12.57
CA ASN A 321 -12.07 1.91 12.77
C ASN A 321 -11.92 0.40 12.51
N GLN A 322 -13.00 -0.29 12.14
CA GLN A 322 -13.02 -1.74 11.91
C GLN A 322 -12.61 -2.54 13.15
N THR A 323 -13.00 -2.07 14.32
CA THR A 323 -12.74 -2.76 15.59
C THR A 323 -13.67 -3.94 15.82
N GLY A 324 -14.75 -4.06 15.04
CA GLY A 324 -15.83 -5.01 15.26
C GLY A 324 -16.76 -4.60 16.44
N ASP A 325 -16.52 -3.43 17.02
CA ASP A 325 -17.35 -2.89 18.11
C ASP A 325 -18.51 -2.06 17.55
N ASN A 326 -19.53 -2.78 17.08
CA ASN A 326 -20.80 -2.18 16.64
C ASN A 326 -21.80 -2.06 17.80
N GLN A 327 -21.41 -2.43 19.02
CA GLN A 327 -22.31 -2.49 20.17
C GLN A 327 -22.67 -1.09 20.66
N VAL A 328 -23.94 -0.92 21.02
CA VAL A 328 -24.46 0.31 21.60
C VAL A 328 -24.15 0.29 23.10
N VAL A 329 -23.09 1.01 23.51
CA VAL A 329 -22.71 1.17 24.93
C VAL A 329 -23.05 2.58 25.45
N ASP A 330 -23.74 3.40 24.64
CA ASP A 330 -24.08 4.78 25.02
C ASP A 330 -25.31 4.86 25.92
N ALA A 331 -25.25 5.84 26.84
CA ALA A 331 -26.19 6.01 27.96
C ALA A 331 -27.63 6.36 27.57
N ILE A 332 -27.96 6.55 26.28
CA ILE A 332 -29.34 6.72 25.77
C ILE A 332 -29.42 6.07 24.37
N ASP A 333 -29.76 4.78 24.32
CA ASP A 333 -29.93 4.04 23.08
C ASP A 333 -31.10 4.62 22.24
N ASN A 334 -30.77 5.31 21.14
CA ASN A 334 -31.73 5.77 20.12
C ASN A 334 -31.72 4.88 18.86
N TYR A 335 -30.85 3.86 18.81
CA TYR A 335 -30.67 3.04 17.64
C TYR A 335 -31.90 2.14 17.40
N GLY A 336 -32.39 2.10 16.17
CA GLY A 336 -33.60 1.38 15.78
C GLY A 336 -34.89 1.99 16.30
N LYS A 337 -34.86 3.09 17.09
CA LYS A 337 -36.06 3.69 17.71
C LYS A 337 -36.63 4.87 16.93
N LYS A 338 -35.85 5.45 16.01
CA LYS A 338 -36.22 6.67 15.28
C LYS A 338 -35.82 6.57 13.81
N VAL A 339 -36.67 7.10 12.94
CA VAL A 339 -36.41 7.30 11.52
C VAL A 339 -36.60 8.75 11.16
N THR A 340 -35.66 9.32 10.39
CA THR A 340 -35.76 10.68 9.86
C THR A 340 -36.07 10.63 8.37
N VAL A 341 -37.10 11.36 7.95
CA VAL A 341 -37.40 11.65 6.55
C VAL A 341 -37.04 13.09 6.24
N LYS A 342 -36.21 13.31 5.22
CA LYS A 342 -36.09 14.61 4.55
C LYS A 342 -36.97 14.63 3.31
N TYR A 343 -37.92 15.54 3.25
CA TYR A 343 -38.94 15.64 2.20
C TYR A 343 -39.13 17.08 1.74
N LEU A 344 -39.69 17.26 0.55
CA LEU A 344 -40.16 18.57 0.08
C LEU A 344 -41.61 18.75 0.50
N ASN A 345 -41.93 19.89 1.12
CA ASN A 345 -43.32 20.23 1.42
C ASN A 345 -44.06 20.73 0.16
N GLU A 346 -45.36 21.00 0.29
CA GLU A 346 -46.22 21.51 -0.79
C GLU A 346 -45.71 22.81 -1.46
N LYS A 347 -44.84 23.55 -0.77
CA LYS A 347 -44.22 24.79 -1.26
C LYS A 347 -42.81 24.58 -1.84
N GLY A 348 -42.40 23.32 -2.06
CA GLY A 348 -41.09 22.97 -2.60
C GLY A 348 -39.90 23.24 -1.67
N LYS A 349 -40.14 23.46 -0.36
CA LYS A 349 -39.07 23.68 0.63
C LYS A 349 -38.69 22.37 1.31
N GLU A 350 -37.39 22.14 1.47
CA GLU A 350 -36.87 20.99 2.21
C GLU A 350 -37.24 21.09 3.69
N ARG A 351 -37.82 20.01 4.22
CA ARG A 351 -38.17 19.81 5.62
C ARG A 351 -37.66 18.46 6.07
N SER A 352 -37.40 18.33 7.36
CA SER A 352 -37.14 17.05 8.01
C SER A 352 -38.20 16.77 9.07
N THR A 353 -38.63 15.52 9.16
CA THR A 353 -39.43 15.02 10.27
C THR A 353 -38.75 13.77 10.85
N THR A 354 -38.91 13.56 12.15
CA THR A 354 -38.41 12.36 12.83
C THR A 354 -39.57 11.63 13.46
N LEU A 355 -39.74 10.36 13.10
CA LEU A 355 -40.78 9.48 13.61
C LEU A 355 -40.17 8.48 14.59
N THR A 356 -40.88 8.18 15.66
CA THR A 356 -40.53 7.15 16.64
C THR A 356 -41.13 5.81 16.26
N ALA A 357 -40.52 4.71 16.69
CA ALA A 357 -40.93 3.34 16.37
C ALA A 357 -42.22 2.87 17.09
N ASN A 358 -43.26 3.70 17.09
CA ASN A 358 -44.56 3.38 17.68
C ASN A 358 -45.41 2.51 16.74
N ASP A 359 -46.43 1.84 17.28
CA ASP A 359 -47.36 1.03 16.49
C ASP A 359 -47.96 1.84 15.33
N LYS A 360 -48.16 1.21 14.17
CA LYS A 360 -48.58 1.81 12.89
C LYS A 360 -47.58 2.78 12.24
N THR A 361 -46.50 3.15 12.92
CA THR A 361 -45.41 3.88 12.27
C THR A 361 -44.56 2.90 11.48
N TYR A 362 -44.31 3.18 10.21
CA TYR A 362 -43.42 2.35 9.39
C TYR A 362 -42.71 3.17 8.34
N PHE A 363 -41.64 2.64 7.79
CA PHE A 363 -40.97 3.24 6.65
C PHE A 363 -40.53 2.17 5.67
N CYS A 364 -40.49 2.51 4.39
CA CYS A 364 -39.97 1.64 3.36
C CYS A 364 -38.88 2.38 2.59
N VAL A 365 -37.86 1.64 2.18
CA VAL A 365 -36.72 2.17 1.43
C VAL A 365 -36.52 1.37 0.16
N ASP A 366 -36.28 2.08 -0.93
CA ASP A 366 -35.96 1.52 -2.23
C ASP A 366 -34.42 1.48 -2.37
N GLY A 367 -33.78 0.63 -1.57
CA GLY A 367 -32.32 0.59 -1.36
C GLY A 367 -31.61 -0.65 -1.92
N LYS A 368 -30.34 -0.85 -1.53
CA LYS A 368 -29.59 -2.11 -1.75
C LYS A 368 -30.25 -3.28 -1.02
N GLU A 369 -30.08 -4.53 -1.46
CA GLU A 369 -30.74 -5.74 -0.91
C GLU A 369 -30.81 -5.80 0.63
N GLN A 370 -29.70 -5.47 1.33
CA GLN A 370 -29.65 -5.54 2.80
C GLN A 370 -30.59 -4.50 3.46
N SER A 371 -30.62 -3.29 2.93
CA SER A 371 -31.47 -2.19 3.42
C SER A 371 -32.89 -2.19 2.84
N ASN A 372 -33.11 -2.81 1.68
CA ASN A 372 -34.38 -2.79 0.96
C ASN A 372 -35.51 -3.43 1.78
N GLY A 373 -36.70 -2.89 1.66
CA GLY A 373 -37.90 -3.38 2.33
C GLY A 373 -38.53 -2.38 3.28
N CYS A 374 -39.57 -2.84 3.98
CA CYS A 374 -40.34 -2.05 4.93
C CYS A 374 -39.98 -2.42 6.35
N TYR A 375 -39.93 -1.41 7.22
CA TYR A 375 -39.58 -1.51 8.62
C TYR A 375 -40.72 -0.94 9.46
N TYR A 376 -41.23 -1.74 10.41
CA TYR A 376 -42.40 -1.39 11.21
C TYR A 376 -42.00 -1.16 12.66
N GLY A 377 -42.42 -0.02 13.20
CA GLY A 377 -42.25 0.34 14.60
C GLY A 377 -43.26 -0.39 15.47
N MET A 378 -42.79 -1.05 16.53
CA MET A 378 -43.68 -1.63 17.53
C MET A 378 -42.95 -1.90 18.83
N LYS A 379 -43.73 -2.02 19.91
CA LYS A 379 -43.30 -2.66 21.16
C LYS A 379 -43.38 -4.17 21.02
N VAL A 380 -42.51 -4.89 21.73
CA VAL A 380 -42.46 -6.35 21.72
C VAL A 380 -42.55 -6.96 23.13
N LYS A 381 -43.25 -8.09 23.22
CA LYS A 381 -43.30 -8.96 24.40
C LYS A 381 -42.18 -10.01 24.33
N GLY A 382 -41.53 -10.29 25.47
CA GLY A 382 -40.48 -11.31 25.60
C GLY A 382 -39.06 -10.79 25.82
N ASP A 383 -38.81 -9.51 25.56
CA ASP A 383 -37.46 -8.93 25.58
C ASP A 383 -37.04 -8.42 26.97
N SER A 384 -36.93 -9.31 27.96
CA SER A 384 -36.56 -8.91 29.33
C SER A 384 -35.12 -8.35 29.43
N ALA A 385 -34.20 -8.80 28.57
CA ALA A 385 -32.82 -8.36 28.55
C ALA A 385 -32.63 -6.95 27.94
N LYS A 386 -33.23 -6.62 26.77
CA LYS A 386 -33.17 -5.23 26.28
C LYS A 386 -34.02 -4.31 27.15
N LYS A 387 -35.12 -4.78 27.77
CA LYS A 387 -35.87 -3.99 28.77
C LYS A 387 -35.03 -3.59 29.98
N LEU A 388 -34.19 -4.51 30.48
CA LEU A 388 -33.26 -4.22 31.59
C LEU A 388 -32.15 -3.26 31.15
N SER A 389 -31.57 -3.47 29.96
CA SER A 389 -30.57 -2.56 29.38
C SER A 389 -31.12 -1.13 29.14
N ASN A 390 -32.33 -1.03 28.61
CA ASN A 390 -33.04 0.24 28.39
C ASN A 390 -33.39 0.95 29.72
N ALA A 391 -33.76 0.19 30.76
CA ALA A 391 -34.00 0.74 32.10
C ALA A 391 -32.72 1.28 32.75
N MET A 392 -31.57 0.61 32.53
CA MET A 392 -30.25 1.07 33.00
C MET A 392 -29.72 2.29 32.23
N SER A 393 -30.17 2.48 30.97
CA SER A 393 -29.79 3.61 30.09
C SER A 393 -30.84 4.73 30.04
N LEU A 394 -31.73 4.84 31.04
CA LEU A 394 -32.78 5.88 31.10
C LEU A 394 -33.66 5.98 29.83
N GLY A 395 -33.70 4.93 29.00
CA GLY A 395 -34.44 4.85 27.76
C GLY A 395 -35.81 4.22 28.00
N PHE A 396 -36.83 5.03 28.26
CA PHE A 396 -38.16 4.54 28.67
C PHE A 396 -39.02 3.94 27.52
N THR A 397 -38.53 3.91 26.28
CA THR A 397 -39.25 3.35 25.14
C THR A 397 -38.58 2.06 24.63
N ASN A 398 -39.32 0.94 24.74
CA ASN A 398 -38.92 -0.39 24.25
C ASN A 398 -39.52 -0.69 22.86
N ALA A 399 -39.66 0.35 22.04
CA ALA A 399 -40.25 0.24 20.72
C ALA A 399 -39.15 0.42 19.68
N TYR A 400 -39.07 -0.49 18.72
CA TYR A 400 -38.02 -0.56 17.70
C TYR A 400 -38.62 -0.84 16.32
N PHE A 401 -37.90 -0.45 15.29
CA PHE A 401 -38.23 -0.77 13.90
C PHE A 401 -37.70 -2.16 13.53
N TYR A 402 -38.60 -3.05 13.09
CA TYR A 402 -38.29 -4.40 12.63
C TYR A 402 -38.54 -4.53 11.13
N LYS A 403 -37.68 -5.26 10.41
CA LYS A 403 -37.80 -5.45 8.96
C LYS A 403 -38.87 -6.49 8.65
N LEU A 404 -39.78 -6.18 7.73
CA LEU A 404 -40.82 -7.10 7.28
C LEU A 404 -40.21 -8.23 6.43
N LEU A 405 -40.54 -9.48 6.76
CA LEU A 405 -40.18 -10.67 6.00
C LEU A 405 -41.38 -11.26 5.26
N PHE A 406 -42.52 -11.37 5.93
CA PHE A 406 -43.74 -11.96 5.38
C PHE A 406 -44.97 -11.24 5.94
N GLU A 407 -46.00 -11.06 5.10
CA GLU A 407 -47.29 -10.51 5.51
C GLU A 407 -48.43 -11.26 4.82
N GLU A 408 -49.46 -11.62 5.59
CA GLU A 408 -50.70 -12.18 5.07
C GLU A 408 -51.89 -11.74 5.93
N ASN A 409 -52.93 -11.21 5.29
CA ASN A 409 -54.14 -10.68 5.95
C ASN A 409 -53.86 -9.62 7.06
N GLY A 410 -52.73 -8.91 6.95
CA GLY A 410 -52.27 -7.92 7.92
C GLY A 410 -51.59 -8.49 9.17
N ASN A 411 -51.40 -9.81 9.24
CA ASN A 411 -50.51 -10.45 10.21
C ASN A 411 -49.11 -10.53 9.59
N GLN A 412 -48.08 -10.21 10.37
CA GLN A 412 -46.73 -9.97 9.87
C GLN A 412 -45.70 -10.82 10.62
N LEU A 413 -44.73 -11.33 9.87
CA LEU A 413 -43.45 -11.83 10.36
C LEU A 413 -42.39 -10.77 10.10
N LEU A 414 -41.70 -10.35 11.15
CA LEU A 414 -40.63 -9.38 11.08
C LEU A 414 -39.35 -9.93 11.72
N VAL A 415 -38.22 -9.27 11.45
CA VAL A 415 -36.91 -9.61 12.00
C VAL A 415 -36.19 -8.37 12.53
N ASP A 416 -35.39 -8.56 13.58
CA ASP A 416 -34.46 -7.52 14.04
C ASP A 416 -33.41 -7.26 12.94
N PRO A 417 -33.21 -6.00 12.50
CA PRO A 417 -32.27 -5.69 11.42
C PRO A 417 -30.81 -6.08 11.74
N ILE A 418 -30.43 -6.16 13.02
CA ILE A 418 -29.07 -6.50 13.45
C ILE A 418 -28.99 -7.99 13.78
N GLU A 419 -29.96 -8.48 14.56
CA GLU A 419 -29.97 -9.85 15.06
C GLU A 419 -30.93 -10.69 14.21
N THR A 420 -30.45 -11.17 13.06
CA THR A 420 -31.28 -11.87 12.07
C THR A 420 -31.86 -13.20 12.55
N ASP A 421 -31.45 -13.69 13.72
CA ASP A 421 -32.02 -14.85 14.43
C ASP A 421 -33.14 -14.47 15.41
N ARG A 422 -33.54 -13.19 15.47
CA ARG A 422 -34.63 -12.69 16.30
C ARG A 422 -35.82 -12.26 15.46
N PHE A 423 -36.89 -13.03 15.54
CA PHE A 423 -38.13 -12.78 14.81
C PHE A 423 -39.20 -12.14 15.71
N VAL A 424 -40.19 -11.52 15.07
CA VAL A 424 -41.36 -10.95 15.74
C VAL A 424 -42.61 -11.31 14.94
N ILE A 425 -43.61 -11.88 15.62
CA ILE A 425 -44.95 -12.08 15.04
C ILE A 425 -45.87 -10.94 15.52
N LYS A 426 -46.39 -10.16 14.58
CA LYS A 426 -47.36 -9.09 14.84
C LYS A 426 -48.72 -9.50 14.27
N LEU A 427 -49.74 -9.50 15.13
CA LEU A 427 -51.11 -9.75 14.70
C LEU A 427 -51.80 -8.41 14.39
N LYS A 428 -52.64 -8.40 13.35
CA LYS A 428 -53.40 -7.22 12.93
C LYS A 428 -54.24 -6.60 14.06
N ASN A 429 -54.74 -7.44 14.97
CA ASN A 429 -55.63 -7.05 16.06
C ASN A 429 -54.92 -6.75 17.39
N LYS A 430 -53.58 -6.69 17.41
CA LYS A 430 -52.80 -6.42 18.63
C LYS A 430 -51.81 -5.29 18.40
N ASP A 431 -51.62 -4.41 19.36
CA ASP A 431 -50.72 -3.24 19.23
C ASP A 431 -49.25 -3.58 19.51
N GLU A 432 -48.96 -4.76 20.06
CA GLU A 432 -47.61 -5.23 20.39
C GLU A 432 -47.31 -6.54 19.65
N GLY A 433 -46.05 -6.75 19.27
CA GLY A 433 -45.57 -8.00 18.70
C GLY A 433 -45.10 -9.01 19.74
N GLN A 434 -45.06 -10.29 19.38
CA GLN A 434 -44.46 -11.35 20.18
C GLN A 434 -43.07 -11.70 19.63
N MET A 435 -42.02 -11.48 20.43
CA MET A 435 -40.64 -11.77 20.04
C MET A 435 -40.32 -13.25 20.21
N ILE A 436 -39.63 -13.78 19.20
CA ILE A 436 -39.01 -15.09 19.14
C ILE A 436 -37.49 -14.87 19.13
N ASP A 437 -36.87 -14.97 20.31
CA ASP A 437 -35.45 -14.68 20.54
C ASP A 437 -34.66 -15.96 20.85
N ARG A 438 -33.48 -15.85 21.47
CA ARG A 438 -32.59 -16.97 21.83
C ARG A 438 -33.04 -17.85 23.00
N ARG A 439 -34.21 -17.60 23.61
CA ARG A 439 -34.80 -18.50 24.63
C ARG A 439 -34.97 -19.92 24.06
N ASN A 440 -35.02 -20.92 24.95
CA ASN A 440 -35.28 -22.30 24.55
C ASN A 440 -36.71 -22.47 24.01
N ASN A 441 -36.92 -23.48 23.16
CA ASN A 441 -38.17 -23.64 22.42
C ASN A 441 -39.39 -23.78 23.36
N GLU A 442 -39.26 -24.49 24.48
CA GLU A 442 -40.35 -24.64 25.48
C GLU A 442 -40.89 -23.29 25.99
N LYS A 443 -40.00 -22.36 26.38
CA LYS A 443 -40.42 -21.03 26.87
C LYS A 443 -41.01 -20.16 25.77
N LEU A 444 -40.49 -20.28 24.55
CA LEU A 444 -41.00 -19.57 23.38
C LEU A 444 -42.39 -20.10 22.99
N SER A 445 -42.55 -21.42 22.93
CA SER A 445 -43.80 -22.12 22.69
C SER A 445 -44.88 -21.70 23.67
N ALA A 446 -44.59 -21.70 24.98
CA ALA A 446 -45.56 -21.26 25.98
C ALA A 446 -45.99 -19.79 25.77
N ALA A 447 -45.03 -18.89 25.52
CA ALA A 447 -45.32 -17.47 25.31
C ALA A 447 -46.09 -17.20 24.00
N LEU A 448 -45.72 -17.89 22.92
CA LEU A 448 -46.37 -17.74 21.62
C LEU A 448 -47.76 -18.38 21.61
N ALA A 449 -47.94 -19.54 22.23
CA ALA A 449 -49.25 -20.18 22.38
C ALA A 449 -50.24 -19.27 23.10
N GLU A 450 -49.84 -18.62 24.21
CA GLU A 450 -50.68 -17.64 24.90
C GLU A 450 -50.98 -16.42 24.02
N TYR A 451 -49.99 -15.95 23.26
CA TYR A 451 -50.18 -14.85 22.32
C TYR A 451 -51.14 -15.22 21.16
N LEU A 452 -51.26 -16.49 20.79
CA LEU A 452 -52.14 -16.99 19.73
C LEU A 452 -53.41 -17.68 20.26
N LYS A 453 -53.80 -17.46 21.51
CA LYS A 453 -54.96 -18.12 22.15
C LYS A 453 -56.30 -17.94 21.43
N ASP A 454 -56.43 -16.91 20.60
CA ASP A 454 -57.61 -16.68 19.75
C ASP A 454 -57.75 -17.76 18.66
N CYS A 455 -56.74 -18.62 18.49
CA CYS A 455 -56.78 -19.84 17.68
C CYS A 455 -56.44 -21.08 18.55
N PRO A 456 -57.42 -21.74 19.17
CA PRO A 456 -57.18 -22.76 20.20
C PRO A 456 -56.39 -23.98 19.73
N GLU A 457 -56.66 -24.49 18.53
CA GLU A 457 -55.97 -25.69 18.02
C GLU A 457 -54.50 -25.40 17.72
N LEU A 458 -54.20 -24.31 17.02
CA LEU A 458 -52.84 -23.85 16.76
C LEU A 458 -52.07 -23.58 18.07
N SER A 459 -52.73 -22.91 19.04
CA SER A 459 -52.15 -22.63 20.35
C SER A 459 -51.73 -23.91 21.08
N LYS A 460 -52.56 -24.97 21.06
CA LYS A 460 -52.23 -26.28 21.65
C LYS A 460 -51.06 -26.96 20.95
N GLU A 461 -50.99 -26.88 19.62
CA GLU A 461 -49.90 -27.50 18.86
C GLU A 461 -48.54 -26.82 19.12
N ILE A 462 -48.53 -25.50 19.19
CA ILE A 462 -47.35 -24.72 19.56
C ILE A 462 -46.93 -25.04 21.00
N ALA A 463 -47.87 -25.07 21.94
CA ALA A 463 -47.61 -25.40 23.34
C ALA A 463 -47.06 -26.82 23.52
N ALA A 464 -47.47 -27.77 22.68
CA ALA A 464 -46.95 -29.13 22.65
C ALA A 464 -45.56 -29.26 22.02
N GLY A 465 -44.96 -28.15 21.55
CA GLY A 465 -43.61 -28.15 20.98
C GLY A 465 -43.51 -28.82 19.61
N LYS A 466 -44.63 -28.95 18.88
CA LYS A 466 -44.68 -29.62 17.57
C LYS A 466 -43.98 -28.84 16.44
N MET A 467 -43.58 -27.60 16.69
CA MET A 467 -42.96 -26.71 15.72
C MET A 467 -41.63 -26.16 16.25
N ASP A 468 -40.64 -26.03 15.38
CA ASP A 468 -39.40 -25.34 15.68
C ASP A 468 -39.55 -23.84 15.43
N LEU A 469 -39.63 -23.06 16.50
CA LEU A 469 -39.83 -21.61 16.41
C LEU A 469 -38.57 -20.85 15.95
N LYS A 470 -37.44 -21.53 15.73
CA LYS A 470 -36.21 -20.90 15.21
C LYS A 470 -36.16 -20.84 13.69
N LEU A 471 -37.02 -21.60 13.01
CA LEU A 471 -37.07 -21.64 11.55
C LEU A 471 -38.08 -20.63 11.01
N GLN A 472 -37.64 -19.78 10.08
CA GLN A 472 -38.51 -18.78 9.44
C GLN A 472 -39.74 -19.44 8.79
N GLU A 473 -39.55 -20.55 8.07
CA GLU A 473 -40.63 -21.30 7.39
C GLU A 473 -41.70 -21.81 8.37
N SER A 474 -41.29 -22.21 9.58
CA SER A 474 -42.23 -22.61 10.63
C SER A 474 -43.03 -21.42 11.13
N LEU A 475 -42.42 -20.25 11.29
CA LEU A 475 -43.11 -19.02 11.70
C LEU A 475 -44.07 -18.50 10.61
N GLU A 476 -43.72 -18.63 9.33
CA GLU A 476 -44.63 -18.33 8.22
C GLU A 476 -45.84 -19.26 8.20
N THR A 477 -45.62 -20.56 8.44
CA THR A 477 -46.70 -21.55 8.55
C THR A 477 -47.65 -21.20 9.70
N ILE A 478 -47.13 -20.81 10.86
CA ILE A 478 -47.96 -20.36 12.01
C ILE A 478 -48.86 -19.19 11.63
N ILE A 479 -48.37 -18.21 10.87
CA ILE A 479 -49.18 -17.07 10.41
C ILE A 479 -50.29 -17.53 9.46
N LYS A 480 -49.97 -18.42 8.51
CA LYS A 480 -50.94 -18.97 7.55
C LYS A 480 -52.02 -19.78 8.25
N GLU A 481 -51.67 -20.63 9.20
CA GLU A 481 -52.62 -21.42 10.00
C GLU A 481 -53.50 -20.52 10.87
N TYR A 482 -52.92 -19.48 11.50
CA TYR A 482 -53.69 -18.51 12.27
C TYR A 482 -54.71 -17.76 11.41
N ASN A 483 -54.37 -17.45 10.15
CA ASN A 483 -55.27 -16.81 9.20
C ASN A 483 -56.45 -17.70 8.78
N GLN A 484 -56.26 -19.02 8.76
CA GLN A 484 -57.30 -20.01 8.44
C GLN A 484 -58.18 -20.36 9.64
N CYS A 485 -57.78 -19.92 10.84
CA CYS A 485 -58.50 -20.19 12.05
C CYS A 485 -59.87 -19.50 12.03
N LYS A 486 -60.93 -20.30 12.15
CA LYS A 486 -62.29 -19.78 12.37
C LYS A 486 -62.33 -19.21 13.78
N LYS A 487 -62.39 -17.88 13.86
CA LYS A 487 -62.50 -17.14 15.12
C LYS A 487 -63.82 -17.37 15.81
#